data_AF-A0A5C7F524-F1
#
_entry.id   AF-A0A5C7F524-F1
#
_cell.length_a   1.000
_cell.length_b   1.000
_cell.length_c   1.000
_cell.angle_alpha   90.00
_cell.angle_beta   90.00
_cell.angle_gamma   90.00
#
_symmetry.space_group_name_H-M   'P 1'
#
loop_
_entity.id
_entity.type
_entity.pdbx_description
1 polymer ?
#
loop_
_entity_poly.entity_id
_entity_poly.type
_entity_poly.pdbx_seq_one_letter_code
_entity_poly.pdbx_strand_id
1 'polypeptide(L)'
;MESIQNAVFNAIEYTGWLAPILFILLHLLRPLLFLPVVLVCMAGGYFFGFWAGTVYSIIGLTLMSAVFYWIVNRFPGFQQRVAKMKRKVFQDREMTLVQVMILRMMPFVHFHLLSLYLIEMTQNFRNYMYFSTAGIILPSIMFTGFGHILMELSWGYALIIIALLGLLFVYIGRREKEEGTPLEKQA
;
A
#
# COMPACT_ATOMS: atom_id res chain seq x y z
N MET A 1 -23.11 -36.05 -9.14
CA MET A 1 -22.00 -35.27 -8.56
C MET A 1 -21.16 -34.59 -9.66
N GLU A 2 -20.92 -35.24 -10.80
CA GLU A 2 -20.24 -34.62 -11.96
C GLU A 2 -20.91 -33.33 -12.50
N SER A 3 -22.25 -33.23 -12.48
CA SER A 3 -22.96 -32.04 -12.97
C SER A 3 -22.68 -30.77 -12.14
N ILE A 4 -22.57 -30.92 -10.82
CA ILE A 4 -22.25 -29.80 -9.92
C ILE A 4 -20.79 -29.41 -10.09
N GLN A 5 -19.89 -30.39 -10.24
CA GLN A 5 -18.47 -30.15 -10.45
C GLN A 5 -18.24 -29.39 -11.77
N ASN A 6 -18.90 -29.80 -12.85
CA ASN A 6 -18.83 -29.12 -14.15
C ASN A 6 -19.48 -27.72 -14.12
N ALA A 7 -20.57 -27.54 -13.37
CA ALA A 7 -21.18 -26.23 -13.19
C ALA A 7 -20.27 -25.27 -12.41
N VAL A 8 -19.57 -25.76 -11.38
CA VAL A 8 -18.60 -24.98 -10.59
C VAL A 8 -17.38 -24.64 -11.44
N PHE A 9 -16.82 -25.59 -12.20
CA PHE A 9 -15.70 -25.31 -13.10
C PHE A 9 -16.07 -24.30 -14.18
N ASN A 10 -17.21 -24.47 -14.85
CA ASN A 10 -17.71 -23.48 -15.81
C ASN A 10 -17.95 -22.11 -15.15
N ALA A 11 -18.51 -22.06 -13.94
CA ALA A 11 -18.70 -20.79 -13.24
C ALA A 11 -17.37 -20.09 -12.91
N ILE A 12 -16.35 -20.84 -12.48
CA ILE A 12 -15.00 -20.31 -12.22
C ILE A 12 -14.36 -19.81 -13.52
N GLU A 13 -14.50 -20.58 -14.61
CA GLU A 13 -13.92 -20.24 -15.91
C GLU A 13 -14.57 -18.98 -16.52
N TYR A 14 -15.89 -18.83 -16.36
CA TYR A 14 -16.64 -17.65 -16.81
C TYR A 14 -16.54 -16.43 -15.88
N THR A 15 -16.12 -16.60 -14.62
CA THR A 15 -16.00 -15.47 -13.66
C THR A 15 -14.56 -15.06 -13.38
N GLY A 16 -13.56 -15.83 -13.84
CA GLY A 16 -12.15 -15.52 -13.64
C GLY A 16 -11.71 -14.15 -14.16
N TRP A 17 -12.36 -13.62 -15.20
CA TRP A 17 -12.09 -12.27 -15.73
C TRP A 17 -12.55 -11.13 -14.79
N LEU A 18 -13.43 -11.42 -13.83
CA LEU A 18 -13.84 -10.44 -12.81
C LEU A 18 -12.76 -10.23 -11.75
N ALA A 19 -11.85 -11.19 -11.55
CA ALA A 19 -10.85 -11.11 -10.49
C ALA A 19 -9.96 -9.86 -10.59
N PRO A 20 -9.39 -9.49 -11.77
CA PRO A 20 -8.66 -8.23 -11.93
C PRO A 20 -9.50 -6.98 -11.64
N ILE A 21 -10.78 -6.99 -12.03
CA ILE A 21 -11.69 -5.85 -11.82
C ILE A 21 -11.97 -5.68 -10.33
N LEU A 22 -12.30 -6.77 -9.64
CA LEU A 22 -12.52 -6.76 -8.18
C LEU A 22 -11.25 -6.34 -7.43
N PHE A 23 -10.08 -6.78 -7.89
CA PHE A 23 -8.80 -6.36 -7.32
C PHE A 23 -8.53 -4.85 -7.50
N ILE A 24 -8.80 -4.30 -8.68
CA ILE A 24 -8.70 -2.86 -8.92
C ILE A 24 -9.69 -2.11 -8.03
N LEU A 25 -10.94 -2.59 -7.90
CA LEU A 25 -11.93 -2.00 -6.99
C LEU A 25 -11.48 -2.09 -5.53
N LEU A 26 -10.80 -3.16 -5.13
CA LEU A 26 -10.25 -3.29 -3.78
C LEU A 26 -9.24 -2.18 -3.46
N HIS A 27 -8.44 -1.75 -4.44
CA HIS A 27 -7.56 -0.57 -4.25
C HIS A 27 -8.34 0.72 -3.97
N LEU A 28 -9.54 0.88 -4.55
CA LEU A 28 -10.41 2.04 -4.30
C LEU A 28 -11.14 1.93 -2.97
N LEU A 29 -11.56 0.73 -2.58
CA LEU A 29 -12.31 0.47 -1.35
C LEU A 29 -11.41 0.37 -0.11
N ARG A 30 -10.12 0.12 -0.31
CA ARG A 30 -9.09 0.00 0.73
C ARG A 30 -9.21 1.05 1.85
N PRO A 31 -9.38 2.36 1.59
CA PRO A 31 -9.50 3.36 2.66
C PRO A 31 -10.74 3.18 3.53
N LEU A 32 -11.84 2.66 2.98
CA LEU A 32 -13.07 2.35 3.73
C LEU A 32 -12.89 1.10 4.60
N LEU A 33 -12.07 0.17 4.13
CA LEU A 33 -11.75 -1.09 4.81
C LEU A 33 -10.54 -0.97 5.75
N PHE A 34 -9.94 0.22 5.88
CA PHE A 34 -8.71 0.46 6.63
C PHE A 34 -7.55 -0.48 6.27
N LEU A 35 -7.50 -0.96 5.02
CA LEU A 35 -6.44 -1.84 4.57
C LEU A 35 -5.16 -1.01 4.31
N PRO A 36 -3.95 -1.51 4.60
CA PRO A 36 -2.69 -0.89 4.20
C PRO A 36 -2.37 -1.17 2.71
N VAL A 37 -1.66 -0.26 2.03
CA VAL A 37 -1.39 -0.38 0.56
C VAL A 37 -0.61 -1.66 0.31
N VAL A 38 0.38 -1.90 1.16
CA VAL A 38 1.33 -3.00 1.08
C VAL A 38 0.60 -4.33 0.96
N LEU A 39 -0.40 -4.58 1.82
CA LEU A 39 -1.15 -5.85 1.80
C LEU A 39 -1.92 -6.05 0.49
N VAL A 40 -2.54 -4.99 -0.05
CA VAL A 40 -3.30 -5.09 -1.30
C VAL A 40 -2.36 -5.35 -2.48
N CYS A 41 -1.24 -4.63 -2.58
CA CYS A 41 -0.25 -4.88 -3.64
C CYS A 41 0.37 -6.30 -3.53
N MET A 42 0.68 -6.76 -2.32
CA MET A 42 1.17 -8.12 -2.10
C MET A 42 0.13 -9.17 -2.51
N ALA A 43 -1.15 -8.97 -2.20
CA ALA A 43 -2.21 -9.84 -2.67
C ALA A 43 -2.26 -9.88 -4.21
N GLY A 44 -2.01 -8.75 -4.88
CA GLY A 44 -1.90 -8.67 -6.33
C GLY A 44 -0.82 -9.62 -6.88
N GLY A 45 0.36 -9.61 -6.27
CA GLY A 45 1.46 -10.50 -6.66
C GLY A 45 1.22 -11.97 -6.34
N TYR A 46 0.53 -12.23 -5.23
CA TYR A 46 0.17 -13.57 -4.80
C TYR A 46 -0.89 -14.21 -5.73
N PHE A 47 -1.92 -13.46 -6.13
CA PHE A 47 -3.03 -14.00 -6.93
C PHE A 47 -2.81 -13.91 -8.44
N PHE A 48 -2.14 -12.87 -8.93
CA PHE A 48 -1.99 -12.60 -10.37
C PHE A 48 -0.54 -12.73 -10.87
N GLY A 49 0.40 -13.05 -9.98
CA GLY A 49 1.83 -13.08 -10.28
C GLY A 49 2.46 -11.68 -10.40
N PHE A 50 3.77 -11.65 -10.62
CA PHE A 50 4.54 -10.41 -10.59
C PHE A 50 4.09 -9.37 -11.64
N TRP A 51 4.01 -9.75 -12.91
CA TRP A 51 3.74 -8.79 -13.99
C TRP A 51 2.29 -8.28 -13.98
N ALA A 52 1.31 -9.18 -14.00
CA ALA A 52 -0.10 -8.78 -14.02
C ALA A 52 -0.52 -8.11 -12.71
N GLY A 53 -0.07 -8.64 -11.57
CA GLY A 53 -0.31 -8.02 -10.25
C GLY A 53 0.24 -6.60 -10.16
N THR A 54 1.42 -6.34 -10.74
CA THR A 54 2.02 -4.99 -10.75
C THR A 54 1.18 -4.05 -11.61
N VAL A 55 0.78 -4.47 -12.81
CA VAL A 55 -0.05 -3.66 -13.72
C VAL A 55 -1.39 -3.33 -13.06
N TYR A 56 -2.08 -4.32 -12.50
CA TYR A 56 -3.36 -4.09 -11.83
C TYR A 56 -3.23 -3.20 -10.59
N SER A 57 -2.15 -3.35 -9.83
CA SER A 57 -1.87 -2.49 -8.66
C SER A 57 -1.65 -1.04 -9.08
N ILE A 58 -0.89 -0.81 -10.16
CA ILE A 58 -0.68 0.53 -10.72
C ILE A 58 -2.02 1.14 -11.15
N ILE A 59 -2.84 0.39 -11.90
CA ILE A 59 -4.16 0.87 -12.34
C ILE A 59 -5.04 1.25 -11.14
N GLY A 60 -5.14 0.37 -10.14
CA GLY A 60 -5.96 0.61 -8.94
C GLY A 60 -5.49 1.83 -8.14
N LEU A 61 -4.19 1.97 -7.92
CA LEU A 61 -3.60 3.11 -7.20
C LEU A 61 -3.69 4.43 -7.98
N THR A 62 -3.56 4.38 -9.31
CA THR A 62 -3.78 5.54 -10.19
C THR A 62 -5.23 5.98 -10.13
N LEU A 63 -6.19 5.07 -10.24
CA LEU A 63 -7.61 5.38 -10.11
C LEU A 63 -7.93 5.97 -8.73
N MET A 64 -7.40 5.38 -7.66
CA MET A 64 -7.57 5.93 -6.31
C MET A 64 -6.97 7.33 -6.18
N SER A 65 -5.82 7.60 -6.81
CA SER A 65 -5.21 8.94 -6.84
C SER A 65 -6.12 9.96 -7.53
N ALA A 66 -6.74 9.58 -8.65
CA ALA A 66 -7.67 10.44 -9.39
C ALA A 66 -8.95 10.72 -8.59
N VAL A 67 -9.55 9.68 -7.98
CA VAL A 67 -10.71 9.81 -7.09
C VAL A 67 -10.38 10.74 -5.92
N PHE A 68 -9.20 10.55 -5.31
CA PHE A 68 -8.76 11.38 -4.20
C PHE A 68 -8.59 12.85 -4.58
N TYR A 69 -7.99 13.14 -5.74
CA TYR A 69 -7.89 14.50 -6.27
C TYR A 69 -9.27 15.15 -6.41
N TRP A 70 -10.23 14.42 -7.00
CA TRP A 70 -11.57 14.93 -7.22
C TRP A 70 -12.30 15.24 -5.90
N ILE A 71 -12.18 14.35 -4.90
CA ILE A 71 -12.72 14.58 -3.56
C ILE A 71 -12.09 15.83 -2.94
N VAL A 72 -10.76 15.93 -2.90
CA VAL A 72 -10.06 17.07 -2.28
C VAL A 72 -10.45 18.40 -2.93
N ASN A 73 -10.58 18.43 -4.25
CA ASN A 73 -10.92 19.65 -4.99
C ASN A 73 -12.41 20.02 -4.92
N ARG A 74 -13.30 19.07 -4.61
CA ARG A 74 -14.74 19.33 -4.50
C ARG A 74 -15.18 19.81 -3.12
N PHE A 75 -14.42 19.51 -2.07
CA PHE A 75 -14.74 19.84 -0.67
C PHE A 75 -13.85 20.98 -0.12
N PRO A 76 -14.31 22.25 -0.17
CA PRO A 76 -13.49 23.41 0.25
C PRO A 76 -13.09 23.41 1.73
N GLY A 77 -13.87 22.77 2.60
CA GLY A 77 -13.53 22.62 4.02
C GLY A 77 -12.29 21.74 4.27
N PHE A 78 -12.01 20.79 3.37
CA PHE A 78 -10.81 19.96 3.46
C PHE A 78 -9.58 20.76 3.03
N GLN A 79 -9.68 21.53 1.94
CA GLN A 79 -8.61 22.41 1.47
C GLN A 79 -8.14 23.40 2.55
N GLN A 80 -9.06 24.02 3.30
CA GLN A 80 -8.70 24.95 4.36
C GLN A 80 -7.95 24.29 5.53
N ARG A 81 -8.28 23.03 5.87
CA ARG A 81 -7.58 22.26 6.91
C ARG A 81 -6.19 21.84 6.45
N VAL A 82 -6.06 21.38 5.21
CA VAL A 82 -4.77 21.01 4.61
C VAL A 82 -3.86 22.24 4.50
N ALA A 83 -4.40 23.39 4.06
CA ALA A 83 -3.67 24.67 4.00
C ALA A 83 -3.20 25.20 5.37
N LYS A 84 -3.87 24.84 6.47
CA LYS A 84 -3.37 25.14 7.83
C LYS A 84 -2.23 24.20 8.24
N MET A 85 -2.26 22.95 7.81
CA MET A 85 -1.21 21.95 8.05
C MET A 85 0.07 22.29 7.26
N LYS A 86 -0.09 22.77 6.02
CA LYS A 86 0.95 23.30 5.13
C LYS A 86 1.97 24.16 5.85
N ARG A 87 1.49 25.20 6.55
CA ARG A 87 2.34 26.26 7.14
C ARG A 87 3.24 25.79 8.29
N LYS A 88 2.97 24.60 8.87
CA LYS A 88 3.74 24.03 9.98
C LYS A 88 4.69 22.90 9.57
N VAL A 89 4.40 22.17 8.50
CA VAL A 89 5.05 20.88 8.21
C VAL A 89 5.75 20.87 6.84
N PHE A 90 5.17 21.53 5.85
CA PHE A 90 5.66 21.51 4.48
C PHE A 90 6.25 22.87 4.16
N GLN A 91 7.53 23.08 4.50
CA GLN A 91 8.32 24.16 3.89
C GLN A 91 8.26 23.95 2.38
N ASP A 92 8.08 25.02 1.59
CA ASP A 92 7.85 25.06 0.13
C ASP A 92 8.96 24.41 -0.74
N ARG A 93 9.45 23.23 -0.37
CA ARG A 93 10.38 22.42 -1.14
C ARG A 93 9.58 21.69 -2.19
N GLU A 94 10.12 21.58 -3.39
CA GLU A 94 9.61 20.64 -4.39
C GLU A 94 10.16 19.24 -4.09
N MET A 95 9.38 18.21 -4.42
CA MET A 95 9.83 16.82 -4.33
C MET A 95 10.17 16.28 -5.70
N THR A 96 11.31 15.59 -5.77
CA THR A 96 11.67 14.83 -6.97
C THR A 96 10.81 13.57 -7.06
N LEU A 97 10.64 13.06 -8.29
CA LEU A 97 9.87 11.84 -8.52
C LEU A 97 10.41 10.64 -7.71
N VAL A 98 11.73 10.54 -7.59
CA VAL A 98 12.39 9.47 -6.82
C VAL A 98 12.06 9.59 -5.33
N GLN A 99 12.04 10.79 -4.77
CA GLN A 99 11.65 10.99 -3.37
C GLN A 99 10.19 10.59 -3.14
N VAL A 100 9.28 10.91 -4.08
CA VAL A 100 7.88 10.48 -4.02
C VAL A 100 7.79 8.96 -4.01
N MET A 101 8.52 8.27 -4.89
CA MET A 101 8.57 6.81 -4.93
C MET A 101 9.06 6.20 -3.61
N ILE A 102 10.17 6.72 -3.07
CA ILE A 102 10.76 6.25 -1.81
C ILE A 102 9.78 6.47 -0.65
N LEU A 103 9.17 7.65 -0.56
CA LEU A 103 8.20 7.93 0.50
C LEU A 103 6.95 7.05 0.40
N ARG A 104 6.44 6.75 -0.80
CA ARG A 104 5.30 5.82 -0.98
C ARG A 104 5.64 4.39 -0.61
N MET A 105 6.93 4.03 -0.64
CA MET A 105 7.40 2.73 -0.23
C MET A 105 7.51 2.61 1.30
N MET A 106 7.63 3.72 2.01
CA MET A 106 7.68 3.70 3.48
C MET A 106 6.29 3.38 4.07
N PRO A 107 6.16 2.35 4.92
CA PRO A 107 4.87 1.93 5.46
C PRO A 107 4.25 2.96 6.42
N PHE A 108 5.07 3.83 7.00
CA PHE A 108 4.64 4.86 7.97
C PHE A 108 4.00 6.08 7.30
N VAL A 109 4.28 6.30 6.01
CA VAL A 109 3.76 7.46 5.27
C VAL A 109 2.43 7.09 4.62
N HIS A 110 1.37 7.75 5.05
CA HIS A 110 0.04 7.48 4.54
C HIS A 110 -0.09 7.93 3.08
N PHE A 111 -0.61 7.04 2.21
CA PHE A 111 -0.81 7.29 0.79
C PHE A 111 -1.56 8.61 0.48
N HIS A 112 -2.61 8.91 1.24
CA HIS A 112 -3.41 10.12 1.05
C HIS A 112 -2.68 11.40 1.46
N LEU A 113 -1.76 11.32 2.44
CA LEU A 113 -0.98 12.48 2.88
C LEU A 113 -0.01 12.91 1.78
N LEU A 114 0.70 11.96 1.16
CA LEU A 114 1.59 12.29 0.06
C LEU A 114 0.81 12.70 -1.19
N SER A 115 -0.36 12.11 -1.44
CA SER A 115 -1.25 12.55 -2.52
C SER A 115 -1.71 14.00 -2.31
N LEU A 116 -2.06 14.40 -1.09
CA LEU A 116 -2.36 15.80 -0.76
C LEU A 116 -1.20 16.73 -1.04
N TYR A 117 -0.01 16.36 -0.61
CA TYR A 117 1.19 17.13 -0.86
C TYR A 117 1.45 17.32 -2.36
N LEU A 118 1.29 16.27 -3.16
CA LEU A 118 1.40 16.37 -4.62
C LEU A 118 0.33 17.26 -5.25
N ILE A 119 -0.91 17.24 -4.74
CA ILE A 119 -1.99 18.15 -5.20
C ILE A 119 -1.58 19.59 -4.98
N GLU A 120 -0.96 19.92 -3.84
CA GLU A 120 -0.51 21.28 -3.56
C GLU A 120 0.71 21.70 -4.38
N MET A 121 1.67 20.78 -4.57
CA MET A 121 2.88 21.05 -5.36
C MET A 121 2.58 21.21 -6.86
N THR A 122 1.49 20.64 -7.35
CA THR A 122 1.16 20.63 -8.78
C THR A 122 0.03 21.59 -9.12
N GLN A 123 0.20 22.35 -10.20
CA GLN A 123 -0.79 23.38 -10.57
C GLN A 123 -2.05 22.83 -11.24
N ASN A 124 -2.01 21.61 -11.77
CA ASN A 124 -3.11 21.03 -12.53
C ASN A 124 -3.19 19.50 -12.32
N PHE A 125 -4.36 18.94 -12.65
CA PHE A 125 -4.64 17.51 -12.54
C PHE A 125 -3.63 16.63 -13.31
N ARG A 126 -3.15 17.09 -14.48
CA ARG A 126 -2.22 16.31 -15.31
C ARG A 126 -0.87 16.13 -14.62
N ASN A 127 -0.30 17.20 -14.08
CA ASN A 127 0.96 17.17 -13.36
C ASN A 127 0.83 16.32 -12.09
N TYR A 128 -0.27 16.50 -11.34
CA TYR A 128 -0.58 15.63 -10.19
C TYR A 128 -0.59 14.15 -10.59
N MET A 129 -1.34 13.80 -11.63
CA MET A 129 -1.47 12.41 -12.06
C MET A 129 -0.15 11.83 -12.56
N TYR A 130 0.68 12.63 -13.22
CA TYR A 130 2.02 12.23 -13.63
C TYR A 130 2.89 11.86 -12.41
N PHE A 131 3.04 12.77 -11.44
CA PHE A 131 3.83 12.52 -10.24
C PHE A 131 3.24 11.38 -9.39
N SER A 132 1.91 11.30 -9.26
CA SER A 132 1.25 10.26 -8.46
C SER A 132 1.40 8.89 -9.11
N THR A 133 1.18 8.78 -10.42
CA THR A 133 1.26 7.51 -11.16
C THR A 133 2.70 7.04 -11.27
N ALA A 134 3.63 7.91 -11.62
CA ALA A 134 5.03 7.53 -11.67
C ALA A 134 5.54 7.19 -10.25
N GLY A 135 5.10 7.93 -9.22
CA GLY A 135 5.44 7.70 -7.81
C GLY A 135 5.02 6.34 -7.26
N ILE A 136 4.03 5.66 -7.84
CA ILE A 136 3.57 4.33 -7.37
C ILE A 136 4.24 3.16 -8.09
N ILE A 137 4.97 3.40 -9.19
CA ILE A 137 5.57 2.31 -9.98
C ILE A 137 6.53 1.49 -9.13
N LEU A 138 7.51 2.14 -8.50
CA LEU A 138 8.51 1.44 -7.69
C LEU A 138 7.88 0.70 -6.48
N PRO A 139 7.01 1.32 -5.65
CA PRO A 139 6.28 0.60 -4.61
C PRO A 139 5.46 -0.58 -5.13
N SER A 140 4.79 -0.43 -6.28
CA SER A 140 3.95 -1.49 -6.85
C SER A 140 4.79 -2.70 -7.27
N ILE A 141 5.93 -2.46 -7.94
CA ILE A 141 6.88 -3.51 -8.32
C ILE A 141 7.40 -4.23 -7.08
N MET A 142 7.83 -3.48 -6.05
CA MET A 142 8.41 -4.05 -4.84
C MET A 142 7.39 -4.90 -4.08
N PHE A 143 6.22 -4.34 -3.74
CA PHE A 143 5.22 -5.03 -2.93
C PHE A 143 4.57 -6.21 -3.67
N THR A 144 4.31 -6.06 -4.96
CA THR A 144 3.82 -7.18 -5.78
C THR A 144 4.89 -8.27 -5.89
N GLY A 145 6.16 -7.90 -6.06
CA GLY A 145 7.28 -8.84 -6.03
C GLY A 145 7.35 -9.64 -4.74
N PHE A 146 7.24 -8.98 -3.59
CA PHE A 146 7.16 -9.68 -2.29
C PHE A 146 5.97 -10.64 -2.23
N GLY A 147 4.80 -10.21 -2.69
CA GLY A 147 3.60 -11.07 -2.75
C GLY A 147 3.79 -12.32 -3.63
N HIS A 148 4.45 -12.16 -4.77
CA HIS A 148 4.73 -13.26 -5.69
C HIS A 148 5.75 -14.25 -5.09
N ILE A 149 6.81 -13.76 -4.44
CA ILE A 149 7.78 -14.63 -3.75
C ILE A 149 7.10 -15.43 -2.63
N LEU A 150 6.14 -14.83 -1.91
CA LEU A 150 5.39 -15.56 -0.88
C LEU A 150 4.55 -16.72 -1.44
N MET A 151 4.08 -16.62 -2.69
CA MET A 151 3.37 -17.70 -3.37
C MET A 151 4.29 -18.89 -3.66
N GLU A 152 5.55 -18.64 -3.99
CA GLU A 152 6.55 -19.66 -4.33
C GLU A 152 7.26 -20.23 -3.09
N LEU A 153 7.09 -19.60 -1.93
CA LEU A 153 7.76 -20.00 -0.70
C LEU A 153 7.18 -21.31 -0.15
N SER A 154 8.03 -22.34 -0.05
CA SER A 154 7.66 -23.58 0.62
C SER A 154 7.36 -23.34 2.11
N TRP A 155 6.34 -24.04 2.63
CA TRP A 155 5.92 -23.98 4.03
C TRP A 155 7.06 -24.17 5.03
N GLY A 156 8.09 -24.96 4.69
CA GLY A 156 9.27 -25.14 5.52
C GLY A 156 10.06 -23.84 5.74
N TYR A 157 10.29 -23.07 4.67
CA TYR A 157 10.99 -21.78 4.77
C TYR A 157 10.15 -20.73 5.47
N ALA A 158 8.83 -20.73 5.26
CA ALA A 158 7.92 -19.84 5.97
C ALA A 158 8.00 -20.04 7.50
N LEU A 159 7.99 -21.30 7.98
CA LEU A 159 8.14 -21.63 9.40
C LEU A 159 9.49 -21.20 9.97
N ILE A 160 10.58 -21.37 9.21
CA ILE A 160 11.92 -20.92 9.62
C ILE A 160 11.95 -19.40 9.78
N ILE A 161 11.39 -18.65 8.82
CA ILE A 161 11.33 -17.18 8.90
C ILE A 161 10.51 -16.73 10.11
N ILE A 162 9.35 -17.35 10.36
CA ILE A 162 8.51 -17.04 11.52
C ILE A 162 9.27 -17.34 12.82
N ALA A 163 9.96 -18.48 12.92
CA ALA A 163 10.75 -18.83 14.08
C ALA A 163 11.90 -17.84 14.33
N LEU A 164 12.63 -17.44 13.28
CA LEU A 164 13.70 -16.45 13.38
C LEU A 164 13.19 -15.07 13.79
N LEU A 165 12.07 -14.61 13.21
CA LEU A 165 11.44 -13.34 13.60
C LEU A 165 10.93 -13.40 15.05
N GLY A 166 10.34 -14.51 15.47
CA GLY A 166 9.90 -14.74 16.84
C GLY A 166 11.07 -14.73 17.83
N LEU A 167 12.18 -15.40 17.49
CA LEU A 167 13.41 -15.38 18.30
C LEU A 167 14.02 -13.98 18.38
N LEU A 168 14.05 -13.24 17.28
CA LEU A 168 14.52 -11.85 17.26
C LEU A 168 13.64 -10.96 18.14
N PHE A 169 12.32 -11.10 18.05
CA PHE A 169 11.37 -10.37 18.88
C PHE A 169 11.58 -10.68 20.37
N VAL A 170 11.76 -11.95 20.74
CA VAL A 170 12.08 -12.36 22.11
C VAL A 170 13.44 -11.82 22.54
N TYR A 171 14.45 -11.82 21.67
CA TYR A 171 15.77 -11.30 21.97
C TYR A 171 15.75 -9.79 22.23
N ILE A 172 15.10 -9.01 21.36
CA ILE A 172 14.93 -7.56 21.55
C ILE A 172 14.14 -7.29 22.85
N GLY A 173 13.03 -8.00 23.07
CA GLY A 173 12.22 -7.85 24.27
C GLY A 173 12.92 -8.30 25.56
N ARG A 174 13.93 -9.17 25.48
CA ARG A 174 14.80 -9.51 26.62
C ARG A 174 15.84 -8.43 26.88
N ARG A 175 16.46 -7.88 25.83
CA ARG A 175 17.43 -6.78 25.97
C ARG A 175 16.78 -5.52 26.54
N GLU A 176 15.56 -5.21 26.14
CA GLU A 176 14.81 -4.07 26.69
C GLU A 176 14.48 -4.25 28.19
N LYS A 177 14.29 -5.50 28.64
CA LYS A 177 14.14 -5.83 30.07
C LYS A 177 15.45 -5.82 30.86
N GLU A 178 16.57 -6.15 30.22
CA GLU A 178 17.90 -6.12 30.84
C GLU A 178 18.48 -4.69 30.90
N GLU A 179 18.11 -3.83 29.95
CA GLU A 179 18.55 -2.42 29.87
C GLU A 179 17.56 -1.43 30.57
N GLY A 180 16.39 -1.91 31.02
CA GLY A 180 15.33 -1.13 31.65
C GLY A 180 15.36 -1.07 33.19
N THR A 181 16.03 -0.03 33.72
CA THR A 181 15.76 0.73 34.98
C THR A 181 15.98 0.10 36.39
N PRO A 182 17.08 0.49 37.09
CA PRO A 182 17.23 0.41 38.55
C PRO A 182 16.86 1.72 39.30
N LEU A 183 15.82 2.47 38.90
CA LEU A 183 15.49 3.78 39.51
C LEU A 183 14.14 3.88 40.23
N GLU A 184 13.44 2.77 40.47
CA GLU A 184 12.12 2.77 41.14
C GLU A 184 12.13 2.19 42.56
N LYS A 185 13.25 2.31 43.29
CA LYS A 185 13.36 1.85 44.70
C LYS A 185 13.55 2.97 45.73
N GLN A 186 13.31 4.23 45.37
CA GLN A 186 13.32 5.35 46.31
C GLN A 186 12.23 6.37 45.98
N ALA A 187 10.98 6.00 46.25
CA ALA A 187 9.86 6.92 46.44
C ALA A 187 8.94 6.35 47.53
#